data_AF-A0A950QUN2-F1
#
_entry.id   AF-A0A950QUN2-F1
#
_cell.length_a   1.000
_cell.length_b   1.000
_cell.length_c   1.000
_cell.angle_alpha   90.00
_cell.angle_beta   90.00
_cell.angle_gamma   90.00
#
_symmetry.space_group_name_H-M   'P 1'
#
loop_
_entity.id
_entity.type
_entity.pdbx_description
1 polymer ?
#
loop_
_entity_poly.entity_id
_entity_poly.type
_entity_poly.pdbx_seq_one_letter_code
_entity_poly.pdbx_strand_id
1 'polypeptide(L)'
;MRLDSLLDSPLARAALFPVLLPASGLYAAGVMLDRCRRGRTARRLGCPTISIGNLTVGGTGKTPVLIRLVSDLLSMGRHPAILTRGYAGVGKTSGSGIALGWEEAASLSDEARMMADTFPTVPVAAGADRAAMADDVAKKWSAIDAFVLDDGFQHWSLHRDLDIVCIDATDPWGGGFLLPLGRLREPSSALRRARMVVITRCELVDEATIEGVTAQVEVQSRHAMVVKTSFETALVDPGTGAPDVKSGGPAIALSAIGNPRAFETGLERRGYTVEAARFADHHALDEGDLERVERRAKELGAVVVTTEKDWAKLRGTRWSDPAKRPPLRIARQKLVFAGDDEHSWRGRIAEALEAAR
;
A
#
# COMPACT_ATOMS: atom_id res chain seq x y z
N MET A 1 13.65 -17.32 16.17
CA MET A 1 12.34 -17.38 16.84
C MET A 1 11.81 -15.95 16.91
N ARG A 2 10.79 -15.59 16.11
CA ARG A 2 10.45 -14.18 15.82
C ARG A 2 9.51 -13.61 16.89
N LEU A 3 9.69 -12.33 17.24
CA LEU A 3 8.80 -11.58 18.15
C LEU A 3 7.34 -11.58 17.66
N ASP A 4 7.11 -11.55 16.34
CA ASP A 4 5.76 -11.59 15.76
C ASP A 4 5.02 -12.90 16.10
N SER A 5 5.71 -14.05 16.01
CA SER A 5 5.15 -15.36 16.39
C SER A 5 5.01 -15.54 17.92
N LEU A 6 5.74 -14.76 18.73
CA LEU A 6 5.60 -14.77 20.18
C LEU A 6 4.40 -13.92 20.62
N LEU A 7 4.06 -12.85 19.91
CA LEU A 7 2.93 -11.96 20.23
C LEU A 7 1.56 -12.53 19.82
N ASP A 8 1.53 -13.57 18.98
CA ASP A 8 0.31 -14.31 18.63
C ASP A 8 -0.17 -15.22 19.77
N SER A 9 0.69 -15.55 20.74
CA SER A 9 0.30 -16.27 21.95
C SER A 9 -0.35 -15.30 22.96
N PRO A 10 -1.61 -15.51 23.38
CA PRO A 10 -2.28 -14.66 24.37
C PRO A 10 -1.48 -14.54 25.68
N LEU A 11 -0.80 -15.62 26.08
CA LEU A 11 -0.01 -15.69 27.30
C LEU A 11 1.28 -14.88 27.21
N ALA A 12 1.98 -14.96 26.08
CA ALA A 12 3.18 -14.17 25.86
C ALA A 12 2.87 -12.68 25.71
N ARG A 13 1.74 -12.34 25.08
CA ARG A 13 1.26 -10.95 24.99
C ARG A 13 0.89 -10.39 26.36
N ALA A 14 0.24 -11.19 27.22
CA ALA A 14 -0.05 -10.80 28.60
C ALA A 14 1.22 -10.59 29.43
N ALA A 15 2.22 -11.46 29.27
CA ALA A 15 3.50 -11.34 29.98
C ALA A 15 4.32 -10.11 29.53
N LEU A 16 4.26 -9.74 28.25
CA LEU A 16 4.96 -8.58 27.68
C LEU A 16 4.20 -7.26 27.86
N PHE A 17 2.90 -7.32 28.18
CA PHE A 17 2.03 -6.14 28.31
C PHE A 17 2.59 -5.04 29.24
N PRO A 18 3.12 -5.36 30.45
CA PRO A 18 3.66 -4.34 31.35
C PRO A 18 4.85 -3.56 30.79
N VAL A 19 5.56 -4.13 29.81
CA VAL A 19 6.70 -3.49 29.13
C VAL A 19 6.25 -2.77 27.86
N LEU A 20 5.35 -3.38 27.09
CA LEU A 20 4.88 -2.83 25.82
C LEU A 20 3.95 -1.62 25.99
N LEU A 21 3.16 -1.56 27.07
CA LEU A 21 2.28 -0.43 27.35
C LEU A 21 3.05 0.89 27.58
N PRO A 22 4.03 0.98 28.51
CA PRO A 22 4.81 2.20 28.67
C PRO A 22 5.66 2.52 27.43
N ALA A 23 6.19 1.51 26.73
CA ALA A 23 6.88 1.72 25.46
C ALA A 23 5.96 2.37 24.41
N SER A 24 4.68 2.00 24.38
CA SER A 24 3.69 2.63 23.49
C SER A 24 3.35 4.06 23.88
N GLY A 25 3.37 4.36 25.19
CA GLY A 25 3.26 5.73 25.70
C GLY A 25 4.44 6.61 25.27
N LEU A 26 5.67 6.10 25.34
CA LEU A 26 6.87 6.79 24.86
C LEU A 26 6.83 7.00 23.34
N TYR A 27 6.39 5.99 22.59
CA TYR A 27 6.18 6.11 21.15
C TYR A 27 5.15 7.21 20.82
N ALA A 28 4.01 7.23 21.53
CA ALA A 28 2.98 8.25 21.36
C ALA A 28 3.53 9.67 21.62
N ALA A 29 4.32 9.83 22.68
CA ALA A 29 4.98 11.10 22.99
C ALA A 29 5.93 11.52 21.85
N GLY A 30 6.74 10.59 21.33
CA GLY A 30 7.62 10.84 20.18
C GLY A 30 6.86 11.28 18.94
N VAL A 31 5.76 10.61 18.59
CA VAL A 31 4.90 10.98 17.45
C VAL A 31 4.29 12.39 17.65
N MET A 32 3.82 12.70 18.86
CA MET A 32 3.27 14.02 19.17
C MET A 32 4.34 15.12 19.06
N LEU A 33 5.55 14.87 19.56
CA LEU A 33 6.68 15.81 19.46
C LEU A 33 7.06 16.06 17.99
N ASP A 34 7.18 15.00 17.19
CA ASP A 34 7.52 15.12 15.77
C ASP A 34 6.43 15.88 15.00
N ARG A 35 5.16 15.59 15.28
CA ARG A 35 4.02 16.33 14.72
C ARG A 35 4.07 17.81 15.09
N CYS A 36 4.29 18.15 16.35
CA CYS A 36 4.37 19.54 16.80
C CYS A 36 5.56 20.28 16.18
N ARG A 37 6.71 19.60 16.04
CA ARG A 37 7.93 20.19 15.48
C ARG A 37 7.80 20.39 13.97
N ARG A 38 7.50 19.33 13.21
CA ARG A 38 7.47 19.36 11.74
C ARG A 38 6.20 20.00 11.18
N GLY A 39 5.06 19.84 11.88
CA GLY A 39 3.79 20.40 11.46
C GLY A 39 3.71 21.93 11.54
N ARG A 40 4.49 22.56 12.44
CA ARG A 40 4.59 24.03 12.52
C ARG A 40 5.29 24.65 11.31
N THR A 41 6.20 23.89 10.70
CA THR A 41 6.97 24.32 9.51
C THR A 41 6.51 23.55 8.28
N ALA A 42 5.26 23.10 8.25
CA ALA A 42 4.71 22.36 7.12
C ALA A 42 4.75 23.24 5.87
N ARG A 43 5.50 22.81 4.87
CA ARG A 43 5.66 23.55 3.62
C ARG A 43 4.48 23.23 2.70
N ARG A 44 3.85 24.26 2.16
CA ARG A 44 2.89 24.13 1.05
C ARG A 44 3.66 24.10 -0.27
N LEU A 45 3.33 23.14 -1.13
CA LEU A 45 3.91 23.01 -2.46
C LEU A 45 3.19 23.96 -3.43
N GLY A 46 3.79 24.22 -4.59
CA GLY A 46 3.25 25.16 -5.59
C GLY A 46 1.97 24.70 -6.29
N CYS A 47 1.53 23.46 -6.06
CA CYS A 47 0.29 22.90 -6.60
C CYS A 47 -0.40 21.99 -5.55
N PRO A 48 -1.68 21.64 -5.75
CA PRO A 48 -2.45 20.81 -4.83
C PRO A 48 -1.72 19.51 -4.46
N THR A 49 -1.70 19.20 -3.17
CA THR A 49 -1.04 17.99 -2.65
C THR A 49 -2.05 17.04 -2.03
N ILE A 50 -2.23 15.87 -2.64
CA ILE A 50 -3.12 14.81 -2.17
C ILE A 50 -2.28 13.72 -1.51
N SER A 51 -2.64 13.32 -0.31
CA SER A 51 -1.93 12.32 0.47
C SER A 51 -2.77 11.06 0.59
N ILE A 52 -2.13 9.91 0.34
CA ILE A 52 -2.67 8.60 0.65
C ILE A 52 -1.88 8.05 1.82
N GLY A 53 -2.56 7.63 2.88
CA GLY A 53 -1.91 6.98 4.00
C GLY A 53 -2.82 6.04 4.76
N ASN A 54 -2.34 5.61 5.91
CA ASN A 54 -3.08 4.74 6.81
C ASN A 54 -2.72 5.04 8.27
N LEU A 55 -3.48 4.44 9.19
CA LEU A 55 -3.20 4.53 10.62
C LEU A 55 -2.42 3.35 11.17
N THR A 56 -2.40 2.22 10.48
CA THR A 56 -1.80 0.98 10.98
C THR A 56 -0.51 0.63 10.22
N VAL A 57 0.42 -0.08 10.85
CA VAL A 57 1.46 -0.81 10.11
C VAL A 57 0.85 -2.07 9.50
N GLY A 58 1.26 -2.39 8.28
CA GLY A 58 0.71 -3.49 7.50
C GLY A 58 0.11 -3.04 6.18
N GLY A 59 -0.34 -4.00 5.38
CA GLY A 59 -0.91 -3.75 4.06
C GLY A 59 -2.38 -3.35 4.17
N THR A 60 -2.69 -2.06 4.12
CA THR A 60 -4.07 -1.52 4.16
C THR A 60 -4.65 -1.19 2.78
N GLY A 61 -4.10 -1.76 1.70
CA GLY A 61 -4.62 -1.49 0.34
C GLY A 61 -4.26 -0.12 -0.25
N LYS A 62 -3.27 0.59 0.29
CA LYS A 62 -2.87 1.93 -0.20
C LYS A 62 -2.45 1.94 -1.67
N THR A 63 -1.67 0.95 -2.11
CA THR A 63 -1.10 0.95 -3.47
C THR A 63 -2.18 0.88 -4.55
N PRO A 64 -3.19 -0.01 -4.49
CA PRO A 64 -4.34 0.06 -5.39
C PRO A 64 -5.11 1.39 -5.35
N VAL A 65 -5.28 2.00 -4.17
CA VAL A 65 -5.93 3.30 -4.02
C VAL A 65 -5.11 4.42 -4.68
N LEU A 66 -3.78 4.37 -4.57
CA LEU A 66 -2.87 5.29 -5.26
C LEU A 66 -2.96 5.14 -6.77
N ILE A 67 -2.91 3.91 -7.27
CA ILE A 67 -3.06 3.63 -8.69
C ILE A 67 -4.41 4.18 -9.20
N ARG A 68 -5.49 3.98 -8.44
CA ARG A 68 -6.80 4.54 -8.78
C ARG A 68 -6.79 6.06 -8.83
N LEU A 69 -6.25 6.72 -7.80
CA LEU A 69 -6.18 8.19 -7.73
C LEU A 69 -5.41 8.76 -8.92
N VAL A 70 -4.21 8.24 -9.21
CA VAL A 70 -3.37 8.74 -10.29
C VAL A 70 -4.05 8.53 -11.65
N SER A 71 -4.68 7.37 -11.86
CA SER A 71 -5.46 7.10 -13.07
C SER A 71 -6.62 8.08 -13.25
N ASP A 72 -7.32 8.41 -12.16
CA ASP A 72 -8.43 9.36 -12.19
C ASP A 72 -7.95 10.78 -12.47
N LEU A 73 -6.84 11.22 -11.88
CA LEU A 73 -6.21 12.51 -12.17
C LEU A 73 -5.82 12.62 -13.65
N LEU A 74 -5.18 11.59 -14.21
CA LEU A 74 -4.86 11.54 -15.64
C LEU A 74 -6.14 11.59 -16.52
N SER A 75 -7.20 10.87 -16.13
CA SER A 75 -8.49 10.89 -16.86
C SER A 75 -9.18 12.26 -16.83
N MET A 76 -8.89 13.07 -15.80
CA MET A 76 -9.36 14.45 -15.67
C MET A 76 -8.45 15.46 -16.41
N GLY A 77 -7.45 14.98 -17.16
CA GLY A 77 -6.49 15.82 -17.88
C GLY A 77 -5.46 16.50 -16.99
N ARG A 78 -5.27 16.02 -15.76
CA ARG A 78 -4.24 16.52 -14.82
C ARG A 78 -2.89 15.86 -15.09
N HIS A 79 -1.83 16.49 -14.61
CA HIS A 79 -0.45 16.03 -14.75
C HIS A 79 0.12 15.81 -13.33
N PRO A 80 -0.22 14.69 -12.69
CA PRO A 80 0.25 14.41 -11.34
C PRO A 80 1.73 14.03 -11.32
N ALA A 81 2.37 14.19 -10.17
CA ALA A 81 3.63 13.55 -9.83
C ALA A 81 3.52 12.77 -8.51
N ILE A 82 4.13 11.60 -8.44
CA ILE A 82 4.10 10.73 -7.26
C ILE A 82 5.36 10.97 -6.42
N LEU A 83 5.18 11.23 -5.13
CA LEU A 83 6.26 11.35 -4.16
C LEU A 83 6.15 10.20 -3.15
N THR A 84 7.11 9.29 -3.16
CA THR A 84 7.17 8.15 -2.24
C THR A 84 8.43 8.20 -1.38
N ARG A 85 8.43 7.49 -0.25
CA ARG A 85 9.64 7.35 0.58
C ARG A 85 10.72 6.54 -0.13
N GLY A 86 10.30 5.58 -0.94
CA GLY A 86 11.12 4.44 -1.35
C GLY A 86 11.48 3.55 -0.16
N TYR A 87 10.57 2.65 0.25
CA TYR A 87 10.92 1.67 1.28
C TYR A 87 12.05 0.74 0.79
N ALA A 88 13.13 0.66 1.58
CA ALA A 88 14.27 -0.19 1.28
C ALA A 88 13.90 -1.66 1.46
N GLY A 89 13.90 -2.42 0.36
CA GLY A 89 14.20 -3.85 0.43
C GLY A 89 15.66 -4.02 0.87
N VAL A 90 15.94 -5.06 1.64
CA VAL A 90 17.31 -5.41 2.00
C VAL A 90 18.07 -5.71 0.70
N GLY A 91 19.02 -4.84 0.30
CA GLY A 91 19.99 -5.13 -0.77
C GLY A 91 20.03 -4.23 -2.02
N LYS A 92 19.28 -3.13 -2.11
CA LYS A 92 19.45 -2.14 -3.21
C LYS A 92 19.52 -0.71 -2.68
N THR A 93 20.28 0.13 -3.38
CA THR A 93 20.68 1.48 -2.98
C THR A 93 19.49 2.32 -2.52
N SER A 94 19.61 2.86 -1.31
CA SER A 94 18.80 3.94 -0.75
C SER A 94 18.99 5.25 -1.53
N GLY A 95 18.74 5.24 -2.84
CA GLY A 95 18.92 6.38 -3.71
C GLY A 95 17.71 7.29 -3.62
N SER A 96 17.94 8.55 -3.25
CA SER A 96 17.00 9.61 -3.63
C SER A 96 17.04 9.73 -5.16
N GLY A 97 15.90 9.74 -5.82
CA GLY A 97 15.86 9.78 -7.27
C GLY A 97 14.51 10.15 -7.82
N ILE A 98 14.50 10.64 -9.06
CA ILE A 98 13.28 10.92 -9.81
C ILE A 98 13.38 10.14 -11.11
N ALA A 99 12.36 9.35 -11.40
CA ALA A 99 12.23 8.63 -12.65
C ALA A 99 11.00 9.08 -13.41
N LEU A 100 11.13 9.20 -14.72
CA LEU A 100 10.02 9.21 -15.67
C LEU A 100 10.10 7.92 -16.49
N GLY A 101 9.17 7.01 -16.25
CA GLY A 101 9.13 5.71 -16.92
C GLY A 101 10.13 4.68 -16.37
N TRP A 102 10.08 3.49 -16.97
CA TRP A 102 10.69 2.29 -16.41
C TRP A 102 12.23 2.26 -16.50
N GLU A 103 12.82 2.92 -17.50
CA GLU A 103 14.28 2.91 -17.72
C GLU A 103 15.02 3.67 -16.61
N GLU A 104 14.54 4.87 -16.27
CA GLU A 104 15.10 5.70 -15.19
C GLU A 104 14.80 5.12 -13.80
N ALA A 105 13.76 4.31 -13.69
CA ALA A 105 13.33 3.72 -12.42
C ALA A 105 14.20 2.53 -11.95
N ALA A 106 15.16 2.07 -12.75
CA ALA A 106 16.01 0.93 -12.43
C ALA A 106 16.82 1.09 -11.14
N SER A 107 17.17 2.33 -10.77
CA SER A 107 17.89 2.66 -9.54
C SER A 107 16.99 2.97 -8.34
N LEU A 108 15.66 2.98 -8.53
CA LEU A 108 14.69 3.23 -7.46
C LEU A 108 14.34 1.95 -6.70
N SER A 109 13.66 2.11 -5.56
CA SER A 109 13.12 0.97 -4.82
C SER A 109 12.07 0.19 -5.63
N ASP A 110 11.83 -1.07 -5.26
CA ASP A 110 10.89 -1.93 -5.98
C ASP A 110 9.47 -1.34 -6.06
N GLU A 111 9.01 -0.68 -4.98
CA GLU A 111 7.70 -0.01 -4.95
C GLU A 111 7.64 1.23 -5.86
N ALA A 112 8.69 2.06 -5.86
CA ALA A 112 8.75 3.23 -6.73
C ALA A 112 8.86 2.82 -8.21
N ARG A 113 9.63 1.77 -8.50
CA ARG A 113 9.73 1.18 -9.83
C ARG A 113 8.39 0.60 -10.30
N MET A 114 7.66 -0.11 -9.43
CA MET A 114 6.31 -0.59 -9.75
C MET A 114 5.39 0.57 -10.15
N MET A 115 5.44 1.70 -9.45
CA MET A 115 4.63 2.89 -9.80
C MET A 115 5.06 3.49 -11.14
N ALA A 116 6.36 3.60 -11.40
CA ALA A 116 6.89 4.13 -12.67
C ALA A 116 6.55 3.22 -13.87
N ASP A 117 6.58 1.89 -13.68
CA ASP A 117 6.13 0.91 -14.68
C ASP A 117 4.62 1.02 -14.94
N THR A 118 3.83 1.28 -13.89
CA THR A 118 2.37 1.42 -14.00
C THR A 118 2.00 2.72 -14.71
N PHE A 119 2.76 3.79 -14.49
CA PHE A 119 2.52 5.12 -15.07
C PHE A 119 3.77 5.66 -15.78
N PRO A 120 4.07 5.20 -17.01
CA PRO A 120 5.29 5.59 -17.72
C PRO A 120 5.42 7.10 -17.97
N THR A 121 4.31 7.83 -17.95
CA THR A 121 4.23 9.28 -18.23
C THR A 121 4.12 10.14 -16.97
N VAL A 122 4.15 9.54 -15.77
CA VAL A 122 4.01 10.24 -14.49
C VAL A 122 5.36 10.23 -13.78
N PRO A 123 5.93 11.40 -13.42
CA PRO A 123 7.15 11.43 -12.63
C PRO A 123 6.95 10.75 -11.27
N VAL A 124 7.86 9.85 -10.91
CA VAL A 124 7.92 9.19 -9.61
C VAL A 124 9.22 9.58 -8.93
N ALA A 125 9.11 10.31 -7.82
CA ALA A 125 10.24 10.67 -6.97
C ALA A 125 10.25 9.83 -5.70
N ALA A 126 11.38 9.18 -5.41
CA ALA A 126 11.58 8.38 -4.22
C ALA A 126 12.67 8.98 -3.34
N GLY A 127 12.37 9.21 -2.06
CA GLY A 127 13.33 9.81 -1.12
C GLY A 127 12.75 10.27 0.21
N ALA A 128 13.63 10.62 1.14
CA ALA A 128 13.23 11.04 2.48
C ALA A 128 12.67 12.47 2.53
N ASP A 129 13.19 13.40 1.73
CA ASP A 129 12.75 14.80 1.70
C ASP A 129 11.77 15.04 0.55
N ARG A 130 10.47 15.02 0.86
CA ARG A 130 9.42 15.19 -0.16
C ARG A 130 9.32 16.62 -0.67
N ALA A 131 9.73 17.60 0.13
CA ALA A 131 9.72 18.99 -0.28
C ALA A 131 10.78 19.25 -1.35
N ALA A 132 12.01 18.77 -1.11
CA ALA A 132 13.10 18.87 -2.08
C ALA A 132 12.77 18.11 -3.37
N MET A 133 12.20 16.90 -3.26
CA MET A 133 11.77 16.12 -4.43
C MET A 133 10.70 16.83 -5.25
N ALA A 134 9.71 17.45 -4.58
CA ALA A 134 8.69 18.23 -5.26
C ALA A 134 9.30 19.40 -6.05
N ASP A 135 10.28 20.09 -5.49
CA ASP A 135 10.99 21.18 -6.18
C ASP A 135 11.74 20.68 -7.41
N ASP A 136 12.44 19.56 -7.29
CA ASP A 136 13.21 19.00 -8.40
C ASP A 136 12.30 18.45 -9.51
N VAL A 137 11.15 17.89 -9.15
CA VAL A 137 10.09 17.53 -10.12
C VAL A 137 9.55 18.79 -10.81
N ALA A 138 9.17 19.82 -10.06
CA ALA A 138 8.59 21.03 -10.63
C ALA A 138 9.57 21.80 -11.54
N LYS A 139 10.88 21.76 -11.24
CA LYS A 139 11.92 22.33 -12.11
C LYS A 139 12.06 21.58 -13.43
N LYS A 140 11.96 20.25 -13.40
CA LYS A 140 12.12 19.39 -14.58
C LYS A 140 10.85 19.35 -15.44
N TRP A 141 9.67 19.37 -14.82
CA TRP A 141 8.38 19.25 -15.49
C TRP A 141 7.45 20.38 -15.07
N SER A 142 7.40 21.44 -15.85
CA SER A 142 6.56 22.62 -15.59
C SER A 142 5.06 22.35 -15.73
N ALA A 143 4.67 21.24 -16.35
CA ALA A 143 3.27 20.86 -16.54
C ALA A 143 2.62 20.28 -15.28
N ILE A 144 3.41 19.93 -14.24
CA ILE A 144 2.90 19.28 -13.04
C ILE A 144 1.95 20.19 -12.28
N ASP A 145 0.71 19.74 -12.11
CA ASP A 145 -0.37 20.49 -11.49
C ASP A 145 -0.98 19.79 -10.27
N ALA A 146 -0.45 18.65 -9.85
CA ALA A 146 -0.79 17.99 -8.59
C ALA A 146 0.35 17.10 -8.08
N PHE A 147 0.51 17.03 -6.76
CA PHE A 147 1.38 16.05 -6.10
C PHE A 147 0.56 14.97 -5.39
N VAL A 148 0.97 13.71 -5.54
CA VAL A 148 0.40 12.56 -4.84
C VAL A 148 1.44 11.98 -3.88
N LEU A 149 1.20 12.05 -2.57
CA LEU A 149 2.07 11.47 -1.55
C LEU A 149 1.68 10.02 -1.25
N ASP A 150 2.61 9.10 -1.48
CA ASP A 150 2.51 7.73 -1.01
C ASP A 150 2.96 7.64 0.46
N ASP A 151 2.09 7.06 1.30
CA ASP A 151 2.22 6.97 2.76
C ASP A 151 2.40 8.36 3.44
N GLY A 152 1.63 9.34 2.98
CA GLY A 152 1.77 10.76 3.33
C GLY A 152 1.10 11.20 4.64
N PHE A 153 0.26 10.35 5.26
CA PHE A 153 -0.58 10.78 6.40
C PHE A 153 0.22 11.17 7.65
N GLN A 154 1.38 10.53 7.88
CA GLN A 154 2.34 10.90 8.93
C GLN A 154 3.42 11.89 8.44
N HIS A 155 3.37 12.35 7.19
CA HIS A 155 4.37 13.25 6.62
C HIS A 155 4.08 14.72 6.95
N TRP A 156 4.31 15.08 8.22
CA TRP A 156 3.94 16.39 8.80
C TRP A 156 4.64 17.59 8.19
N SER A 157 5.81 17.42 7.56
CA SER A 157 6.60 18.49 6.96
C SER A 157 6.00 19.09 5.70
N LEU A 158 4.97 18.46 5.13
CA LEU A 158 4.23 19.02 3.99
C LEU A 158 2.80 19.35 4.38
N HIS A 159 2.28 20.44 3.84
CA HIS A 159 0.85 20.70 3.80
C HIS A 159 0.20 19.74 2.79
N ARG A 160 -0.99 19.23 3.11
CA ARG A 160 -1.78 18.32 2.27
C ARG A 160 -3.17 18.92 2.15
N ASP A 161 -3.64 19.13 0.92
CA ASP A 161 -4.95 19.71 0.62
C ASP A 161 -6.06 18.67 0.80
N LEU A 162 -5.75 17.40 0.53
CA LEU A 162 -6.62 16.26 0.76
C LEU A 162 -5.84 15.12 1.39
N ASP A 163 -6.21 14.74 2.62
CA ASP A 163 -5.76 13.51 3.26
C ASP A 163 -6.80 12.40 3.03
N ILE A 164 -6.41 11.37 2.27
CA ILE A 164 -7.13 10.12 2.03
C ILE A 164 -6.52 9.02 2.91
N VAL A 165 -7.33 8.44 3.81
CA VAL A 165 -6.85 7.41 4.74
C VAL A 165 -7.49 6.06 4.41
N CYS A 166 -6.65 5.07 4.14
CA CYS A 166 -7.08 3.69 3.93
C CYS A 166 -7.22 2.95 5.26
N ILE A 167 -8.36 2.31 5.46
CA ILE A 167 -8.65 1.43 6.60
C ILE A 167 -8.95 0.04 6.05
N ASP A 168 -8.30 -0.99 6.58
CA ASP A 168 -8.54 -2.38 6.22
C ASP A 168 -9.77 -2.89 6.97
N ALA A 169 -10.85 -3.27 6.29
CA ALA A 169 -12.05 -3.78 6.94
C ALA A 169 -11.78 -5.07 7.74
N THR A 170 -10.76 -5.83 7.37
CA THR A 170 -10.36 -7.07 8.07
C THR A 170 -9.55 -6.80 9.35
N ASP A 171 -8.96 -5.62 9.49
CA ASP A 171 -8.13 -5.21 10.64
C ASP A 171 -8.11 -3.67 10.82
N PRO A 172 -9.26 -3.03 11.10
CA PRO A 172 -9.44 -1.58 10.96
C PRO A 172 -8.61 -0.74 11.94
N TRP A 173 -8.18 -1.34 13.06
CA TRP A 173 -7.48 -0.65 14.16
C TRP A 173 -6.21 -1.33 14.62
N GLY A 174 -5.74 -2.37 13.92
CA GLY A 174 -4.44 -2.95 14.20
C GLY A 174 -4.27 -3.47 15.64
N GLY A 175 -5.34 -3.94 16.27
CA GLY A 175 -5.35 -4.36 17.68
C GLY A 175 -5.53 -3.23 18.71
N GLY A 176 -5.94 -2.02 18.30
CA GLY A 176 -6.47 -0.96 19.19
C GLY A 176 -5.43 -0.16 19.98
N PHE A 177 -4.16 -0.54 19.93
CA PHE A 177 -3.06 0.14 20.61
C PHE A 177 -2.03 0.70 19.62
N LEU A 178 -1.34 1.75 20.07
CA LEU A 178 -0.16 2.28 19.38
C LEU A 178 0.98 1.26 19.38
N LEU A 179 1.90 1.44 18.45
CA LEU A 179 3.18 0.71 18.45
C LEU A 179 3.95 0.94 19.75
N PRO A 180 4.65 -0.08 20.28
CA PRO A 180 4.72 -1.46 19.79
C PRO A 180 3.62 -2.39 20.34
N LEU A 181 2.72 -1.95 21.21
CA LEU A 181 1.70 -2.82 21.83
C LEU A 181 0.59 -3.26 20.85
N GLY A 182 0.28 -2.40 19.88
CA GLY A 182 -0.55 -2.71 18.73
C GLY A 182 0.09 -2.18 17.45
N ARG A 183 -0.66 -2.14 16.36
CA ARG A 183 -0.16 -1.74 15.05
C ARG A 183 -0.47 -0.29 14.68
N LEU A 184 -1.13 0.49 15.54
CA LEU A 184 -1.43 1.88 15.23
C LEU A 184 -0.15 2.75 15.25
N ARG A 185 0.09 3.49 14.17
CA ARG A 185 1.12 4.53 14.03
C ARG A 185 0.70 5.83 14.72
N GLU A 186 -0.61 6.08 14.74
CA GLU A 186 -1.26 7.23 15.36
C GLU A 186 -2.58 6.79 16.00
N PRO A 187 -3.08 7.48 17.04
CA PRO A 187 -4.37 7.14 17.62
C PRO A 187 -5.48 7.31 16.58
N SER A 188 -6.59 6.58 16.71
CA SER A 188 -7.74 6.67 15.80
C SER A 188 -8.29 8.08 15.66
N SER A 189 -8.17 8.91 16.71
CA SER A 189 -8.53 10.33 16.69
C SER A 189 -7.74 11.18 15.70
N ALA A 190 -6.62 10.69 15.15
CA ALA A 190 -5.91 11.34 14.06
C ALA A 190 -6.74 11.39 12.77
N LEU A 191 -7.75 10.51 12.60
CA LEU A 191 -8.68 10.51 11.46
C LEU A 191 -9.41 11.84 11.28
N ARG A 192 -9.54 12.66 12.33
CA ARG A 192 -10.09 14.03 12.23
C ARG A 192 -9.42 14.90 11.16
N ARG A 193 -8.20 14.54 10.72
CA ARG A 193 -7.45 15.23 9.66
C ARG A 193 -7.86 14.77 8.26
N ALA A 194 -8.34 13.53 8.14
CA ALA A 194 -8.78 12.98 6.88
C ALA A 194 -10.01 13.71 6.38
N ARG A 195 -10.04 14.01 5.07
CA ARG A 195 -11.25 14.49 4.38
C ARG A 195 -11.92 13.39 3.57
N MET A 196 -11.24 12.26 3.44
CA MET A 196 -11.76 11.04 2.85
C MET A 196 -11.16 9.83 3.56
N VAL A 197 -12.00 8.83 3.82
CA VAL A 197 -11.59 7.53 4.36
C VAL A 197 -12.05 6.46 3.38
N VAL A 198 -11.10 5.63 2.94
CA VAL A 198 -11.37 4.48 2.06
C VAL A 198 -11.35 3.23 2.92
N ILE A 199 -12.51 2.62 3.12
CA ILE A 199 -12.60 1.29 3.72
C ILE A 199 -12.31 0.29 2.61
N THR A 200 -11.22 -0.44 2.78
CA THR A 200 -10.71 -1.43 1.82
C THR A 200 -11.07 -2.83 2.27
N ARG A 201 -11.10 -3.77 1.32
CA ARG A 201 -11.35 -5.20 1.58
C ARG A 201 -12.75 -5.52 2.12
N CYS A 202 -13.75 -4.71 1.78
CA CYS A 202 -15.14 -4.94 2.19
C CYS A 202 -15.66 -6.32 1.75
N GLU A 203 -15.13 -6.86 0.67
CA GLU A 203 -15.46 -8.17 0.11
C GLU A 203 -14.97 -9.36 0.94
N LEU A 204 -14.19 -9.13 2.00
CA LEU A 204 -13.64 -10.16 2.88
C LEU A 204 -14.33 -10.19 4.25
N VAL A 205 -15.33 -9.34 4.48
CA VAL A 205 -16.07 -9.24 5.73
C VAL A 205 -17.57 -9.15 5.45
N ASP A 206 -18.40 -9.32 6.48
CA ASP A 206 -19.84 -9.11 6.37
C ASP A 206 -20.22 -7.63 6.45
N GLU A 207 -21.45 -7.30 6.04
CA GLU A 207 -21.95 -5.91 6.04
C GLU A 207 -21.97 -5.32 7.45
N ALA A 208 -22.29 -6.11 8.48
CA ALA A 208 -22.30 -5.65 9.86
C ALA A 208 -20.92 -5.15 10.33
N THR A 209 -19.84 -5.84 9.91
CA THR A 209 -18.47 -5.39 10.16
C THR A 209 -18.17 -4.09 9.43
N ILE A 210 -18.58 -3.95 8.17
CA ILE A 210 -18.38 -2.73 7.38
C ILE A 210 -19.12 -1.54 8.02
N GLU A 211 -20.37 -1.72 8.43
CA GLU A 211 -21.16 -0.72 9.14
C GLU A 211 -20.52 -0.34 10.47
N GLY A 212 -20.03 -1.32 11.23
CA GLY A 212 -19.32 -1.08 12.48
C GLY A 212 -18.04 -0.25 12.30
N VAL A 213 -17.26 -0.53 11.25
CA VAL A 213 -16.07 0.28 10.91
C VAL A 213 -16.48 1.68 10.46
N THR A 214 -17.52 1.79 9.64
CA THR A 214 -18.03 3.07 9.13
C THR A 214 -18.48 3.97 10.30
N ALA A 215 -19.28 3.45 11.23
CA ALA A 215 -19.71 4.19 12.41
C ALA A 215 -18.53 4.65 13.28
N GLN A 216 -17.50 3.82 13.45
CA GLN A 216 -16.30 4.20 14.19
C GLN A 216 -15.50 5.30 13.48
N VAL A 217 -15.44 5.28 12.15
CA VAL A 217 -14.84 6.35 11.35
C VAL A 217 -15.60 7.66 11.54
N GLU A 218 -16.93 7.63 11.45
CA GLU A 218 -17.79 8.81 11.60
C GLU A 218 -17.65 9.47 12.98
N VAL A 219 -17.46 8.65 14.03
CA VAL A 219 -17.16 9.16 15.38
C VAL A 219 -15.84 9.93 15.42
N GLN A 220 -14.80 9.43 14.73
CA GLN A 220 -13.47 10.06 14.73
C GLN A 220 -13.34 11.22 13.74
N SER A 221 -14.11 11.21 12.64
CA SER A 221 -14.08 12.23 11.60
C SER A 221 -15.44 12.43 10.93
N ARG A 222 -16.24 13.35 11.49
CA ARG A 222 -17.57 13.71 10.98
C ARG A 222 -17.58 14.40 9.62
N HIS A 223 -16.42 14.87 9.15
CA HIS A 223 -16.29 15.60 7.89
C HIS A 223 -15.60 14.78 6.79
N ALA A 224 -15.14 13.57 7.13
CA ALA A 224 -14.56 12.68 6.14
C ALA A 224 -15.69 12.03 5.34
N MET A 225 -15.57 12.08 4.03
CA MET A 225 -16.34 11.20 3.16
C MET A 225 -15.84 9.77 3.36
N VAL A 226 -16.75 8.82 3.60
CA VAL A 226 -16.40 7.40 3.67
C VAL A 226 -16.73 6.75 2.33
N VAL A 227 -15.77 6.01 1.79
CA VAL A 227 -15.90 5.27 0.54
C VAL A 227 -15.59 3.80 0.82
N LYS A 228 -16.51 2.92 0.46
CA LYS A 228 -16.37 1.47 0.61
C LYS A 228 -15.82 0.89 -0.68
N THR A 229 -14.80 0.05 -0.56
CA THR A 229 -14.10 -0.50 -1.73
C THR A 229 -13.76 -1.97 -1.54
N SER A 230 -13.65 -2.63 -2.69
CA SER A 230 -13.25 -4.01 -2.80
C SER A 230 -12.10 -4.22 -3.76
N PHE A 231 -11.39 -5.33 -3.62
CA PHE A 231 -10.37 -5.73 -4.57
C PHE A 231 -10.80 -6.92 -5.41
N GLU A 232 -10.78 -6.73 -6.72
CA GLU A 232 -10.81 -7.83 -7.67
C GLU A 232 -9.39 -8.27 -7.98
N THR A 233 -9.10 -9.55 -7.76
CA THR A 233 -7.82 -10.14 -8.15
C THR A 233 -7.87 -10.48 -9.64
N ALA A 234 -7.07 -9.79 -10.44
CA ALA A 234 -6.78 -10.16 -11.82
C ALA A 234 -5.45 -10.92 -11.87
N LEU A 235 -5.38 -11.98 -12.66
CA LEU A 235 -4.13 -12.70 -12.91
C LEU A 235 -3.58 -12.28 -14.26
N VAL A 236 -2.27 -12.06 -14.33
CA VAL A 236 -1.58 -11.76 -15.59
C VAL A 236 -0.38 -12.66 -15.79
N ASP A 237 -0.04 -12.90 -17.05
CA ASP A 237 1.18 -13.61 -17.41
C ASP A 237 2.42 -12.69 -17.19
N PRO A 238 3.47 -13.18 -16.51
CA PRO A 238 4.62 -12.35 -16.18
C PRO A 238 5.49 -11.94 -17.39
N GLY A 239 5.38 -12.62 -18.53
CA GLY A 239 6.15 -12.29 -19.74
C GLY A 239 5.41 -11.32 -20.65
N THR A 240 4.13 -11.57 -20.91
CA THR A 240 3.34 -10.77 -21.85
C THR A 240 2.51 -9.67 -21.18
N GLY A 241 2.27 -9.75 -19.87
CA GLY A 241 1.33 -8.90 -19.16
C GLY A 241 -0.13 -9.16 -19.53
N ALA A 242 -0.41 -10.16 -20.38
CA ALA A 242 -1.75 -10.48 -20.82
C ALA A 242 -2.59 -11.04 -19.66
N PRO A 243 -3.89 -10.71 -19.59
CA PRO A 243 -4.80 -11.31 -18.62
C PRO A 243 -4.83 -12.82 -18.75
N ASP A 244 -4.69 -13.53 -17.64
CA ASP A 244 -4.97 -14.96 -17.57
C ASP A 244 -6.45 -15.16 -17.24
N VAL A 245 -7.17 -15.72 -18.21
CA VAL A 245 -8.60 -16.02 -18.12
C VAL A 245 -8.84 -17.35 -17.40
N LYS A 246 -7.79 -18.17 -17.19
CA LYS A 246 -7.93 -19.41 -16.43
C LYS A 246 -8.31 -19.12 -14.97
N SER A 247 -9.25 -19.91 -14.48
CA SER A 247 -9.75 -19.87 -13.10
C SER A 247 -9.67 -21.25 -12.49
N GLY A 248 -9.15 -21.32 -11.26
CA GLY A 248 -9.14 -22.51 -10.43
C GLY A 248 -8.01 -23.52 -10.68
N GLY A 249 -8.04 -24.58 -9.88
CA GLY A 249 -6.98 -25.59 -9.77
C GLY A 249 -6.05 -25.36 -8.55
N PRO A 250 -5.04 -26.22 -8.35
CA PRO A 250 -4.08 -26.06 -7.26
C PRO A 250 -3.17 -24.84 -7.51
N ALA A 251 -2.97 -24.01 -6.48
CA ALA A 251 -2.07 -22.86 -6.55
C ALA A 251 -1.20 -22.74 -5.30
N ILE A 252 0.05 -22.32 -5.49
CA ILE A 252 0.88 -21.84 -4.38
C ILE A 252 0.82 -20.32 -4.35
N ALA A 253 0.30 -19.75 -3.26
CA ALA A 253 0.30 -18.33 -3.00
C ALA A 253 1.64 -17.89 -2.39
N LEU A 254 2.57 -17.44 -3.23
CA LEU A 254 3.86 -16.90 -2.83
C LEU A 254 3.72 -15.42 -2.47
N SER A 255 3.94 -15.08 -1.19
CA SER A 255 3.82 -13.69 -0.75
C SER A 255 4.78 -13.28 0.35
N ALA A 256 5.29 -12.05 0.24
CA ALA A 256 6.12 -11.35 1.23
C ALA A 256 5.54 -9.94 1.47
N ILE A 257 4.24 -9.90 1.76
CA ILE A 257 3.43 -8.69 1.99
C ILE A 257 2.81 -8.65 3.40
N GLY A 258 2.40 -7.47 3.85
CA GLY A 258 1.82 -7.28 5.19
C GLY A 258 0.43 -7.87 5.46
N ASN A 259 -0.32 -8.35 4.45
CA ASN A 259 -1.59 -9.09 4.66
C ASN A 259 -1.69 -10.28 3.67
N PRO A 260 -0.97 -11.40 3.94
CA PRO A 260 -0.95 -12.55 3.04
C PRO A 260 -2.29 -13.30 3.00
N ARG A 261 -3.07 -13.28 4.09
CA ARG A 261 -4.40 -13.92 4.16
C ARG A 261 -5.37 -13.31 3.16
N ALA A 262 -5.43 -11.98 3.05
CA ALA A 262 -6.27 -11.32 2.05
C ALA A 262 -5.90 -11.72 0.61
N PHE A 263 -4.60 -11.92 0.33
CA PHE A 263 -4.14 -12.40 -0.97
C PHE A 263 -4.59 -13.83 -1.25
N GLU A 264 -4.44 -14.73 -0.29
CA GLU A 264 -4.91 -16.12 -0.39
C GLU A 264 -6.42 -16.20 -0.65
N THR A 265 -7.22 -15.48 0.14
CA THR A 265 -8.67 -15.46 -0.03
C THR A 265 -9.09 -14.88 -1.38
N GLY A 266 -8.34 -13.90 -1.90
CA GLY A 266 -8.53 -13.37 -3.25
C GLY A 266 -8.34 -14.44 -4.34
N LEU A 267 -7.43 -15.39 -4.15
CA LEU A 267 -7.23 -16.52 -5.07
C LEU A 267 -8.27 -17.62 -4.87
N GLU A 268 -8.62 -17.94 -3.62
CA GLU A 268 -9.67 -18.92 -3.30
C GLU A 268 -11.01 -18.53 -3.95
N ARG A 269 -11.35 -17.23 -3.93
CA ARG A 269 -12.55 -16.71 -4.60
C ARG A 269 -12.52 -16.79 -6.13
N ARG A 270 -11.34 -16.94 -6.73
CA ARG A 270 -11.19 -17.28 -8.16
C ARG A 270 -11.23 -18.79 -8.41
N GLY A 271 -11.55 -19.59 -7.40
CA GLY A 271 -11.70 -21.05 -7.48
C GLY A 271 -10.40 -21.84 -7.29
N TYR A 272 -9.31 -21.20 -6.84
CA TYR A 272 -8.05 -21.90 -6.58
C TYR A 272 -8.07 -22.65 -5.25
N THR A 273 -7.46 -23.83 -5.21
CA THR A 273 -7.09 -24.51 -3.96
C THR A 273 -5.70 -24.05 -3.57
N VAL A 274 -5.63 -23.18 -2.55
CA VAL A 274 -4.41 -22.43 -2.25
C VAL A 274 -3.58 -23.10 -1.16
N GLU A 275 -2.30 -23.34 -1.44
CA GLU A 275 -1.28 -23.58 -0.43
C GLU A 275 -0.42 -22.32 -0.24
N ALA A 276 -0.24 -21.89 1.01
CA ALA A 276 0.42 -20.62 1.31
C ALA A 276 1.94 -20.79 1.45
N ALA A 277 2.70 -20.03 0.66
CA ALA A 277 4.14 -19.84 0.83
C ALA A 277 4.40 -18.41 1.35
N ARG A 278 4.24 -18.24 2.67
CA ARG A 278 4.36 -16.95 3.34
C ARG A 278 5.79 -16.64 3.76
N PHE A 279 6.21 -15.43 3.48
CA PHE A 279 7.46 -14.84 3.91
C PHE A 279 7.21 -13.59 4.74
N ALA A 280 8.25 -13.09 5.42
CA ALA A 280 8.14 -11.82 6.15
C ALA A 280 7.82 -10.68 5.16
N ASP A 281 7.11 -9.65 5.60
CA ASP A 281 6.89 -8.47 4.78
C ASP A 281 8.26 -7.89 4.36
N HIS A 282 8.38 -7.52 3.08
CA HIS A 282 9.64 -7.08 2.47
C HIS A 282 10.80 -8.11 2.42
N HIS A 283 10.54 -9.40 2.69
CA HIS A 283 11.55 -10.45 2.52
C HIS A 283 12.12 -10.47 1.09
N ALA A 284 13.44 -10.59 0.98
CA ALA A 284 14.16 -10.76 -0.27
C ALA A 284 14.23 -12.25 -0.59
N LEU A 285 13.48 -12.69 -1.60
CA LEU A 285 13.39 -14.09 -2.00
C LEU A 285 14.72 -14.55 -2.61
N ASP A 286 15.41 -15.44 -1.92
CA ASP A 286 16.67 -16.02 -2.37
C ASP A 286 16.46 -17.30 -3.19
N GLU A 287 17.54 -17.84 -3.75
CA GLU A 287 17.47 -19.03 -4.62
C GLU A 287 16.92 -20.26 -3.88
N GLY A 288 17.24 -20.43 -2.59
CA GLY A 288 16.73 -21.54 -1.79
C GLY A 288 15.23 -21.43 -1.52
N ASP A 289 14.71 -20.22 -1.40
CA ASP A 289 13.28 -19.95 -1.33
C ASP A 289 12.57 -20.31 -2.64
N LEU A 290 13.15 -19.92 -3.78
CA LEU A 290 12.61 -20.24 -5.11
C LEU A 290 12.58 -21.75 -5.36
N GLU A 291 13.67 -22.46 -5.07
CA GLU A 291 13.76 -23.92 -5.19
C GLU A 291 12.73 -24.63 -4.31
N ARG A 292 12.55 -24.16 -3.08
CA ARG A 292 11.57 -24.74 -2.14
C ARG A 292 10.14 -24.59 -2.67
N VAL A 293 9.79 -23.41 -3.17
CA VAL A 293 8.46 -23.12 -3.74
C VAL A 293 8.25 -23.91 -5.03
N GLU A 294 9.25 -23.97 -5.91
CA GLU A 294 9.19 -24.71 -7.18
C GLU A 294 9.01 -26.21 -6.97
N ARG A 295 9.78 -26.81 -6.05
CA ARG A 295 9.64 -28.23 -5.70
C ARG A 295 8.22 -28.52 -5.22
N ARG A 296 7.70 -27.68 -4.32
CA ARG A 296 6.35 -27.85 -3.77
C ARG A 296 5.27 -27.67 -4.84
N ALA A 297 5.43 -26.70 -5.74
CA ALA A 297 4.51 -26.49 -6.85
C ALA A 297 4.45 -27.72 -7.76
N LYS A 298 5.59 -28.34 -8.04
CA LYS A 298 5.69 -29.55 -8.84
C LYS A 298 5.01 -30.75 -8.18
N GLU A 299 5.22 -30.95 -6.87
CA GLU A 299 4.56 -32.04 -6.10
C GLU A 299 3.03 -31.96 -6.16
N LEU A 300 2.49 -30.75 -6.16
CA LEU A 300 1.05 -30.49 -6.15
C LEU A 300 0.43 -30.35 -7.55
N GLY A 301 1.25 -30.31 -8.60
CA GLY A 301 0.80 -29.89 -9.94
C GLY A 301 0.20 -28.47 -9.93
N ALA A 302 0.71 -27.61 -9.04
CA ALA A 302 0.16 -26.28 -8.77
C ALA A 302 0.85 -25.19 -9.60
N VAL A 303 0.07 -24.16 -9.96
CA VAL A 303 0.62 -22.90 -10.49
C VAL A 303 1.13 -22.05 -9.33
N VAL A 304 2.27 -21.38 -9.48
CA VAL A 304 2.70 -20.37 -8.52
C VAL A 304 1.97 -19.07 -8.83
N VAL A 305 1.37 -18.44 -7.83
CA VAL A 305 0.78 -17.12 -7.95
C VAL A 305 1.45 -16.20 -6.94
N THR A 306 1.95 -15.06 -7.40
CA THR A 306 2.60 -14.06 -6.54
C THR A 306 2.00 -12.68 -6.73
N THR A 307 2.21 -11.78 -5.78
CA THR A 307 1.68 -10.41 -5.84
C THR A 307 2.49 -9.55 -6.81
N GLU A 308 1.91 -8.46 -7.32
CA GLU A 308 2.68 -7.50 -8.14
C GLU A 308 3.87 -6.89 -7.37
N LYS A 309 3.71 -6.65 -6.06
CA LYS A 309 4.77 -6.16 -5.18
C LYS A 309 5.93 -7.15 -5.06
N ASP A 310 5.64 -8.44 -4.93
CA ASP A 310 6.68 -9.47 -4.82
C ASP A 310 7.28 -9.83 -6.19
N TRP A 311 6.51 -9.72 -7.27
CA TRP A 311 7.03 -9.85 -8.62
C TRP A 311 8.13 -8.83 -8.91
N ALA A 312 7.99 -7.59 -8.43
CA ALA A 312 9.03 -6.57 -8.59
C ALA A 312 10.40 -7.01 -8.02
N LYS A 313 10.41 -7.80 -6.94
CA LYS A 313 11.62 -8.38 -6.34
C LYS A 313 12.16 -9.58 -7.12
N LEU A 314 11.26 -10.36 -7.72
CA LEU A 314 11.59 -11.52 -8.54
C LEU A 314 12.17 -11.12 -9.90
N ARG A 315 11.91 -9.90 -10.37
CA ARG A 315 12.56 -9.33 -11.55
C ARG A 315 14.06 -9.16 -11.29
N GLY A 316 14.87 -9.96 -11.98
CA GLY A 316 16.32 -10.07 -11.78
C GLY A 316 16.77 -11.43 -11.23
N THR A 317 15.84 -12.29 -10.80
CA THR A 317 16.14 -13.70 -10.49
C THR A 317 15.98 -14.57 -11.73
N ARG A 318 16.32 -15.86 -11.62
CA ARG A 318 16.09 -16.83 -12.71
C ARG A 318 14.62 -16.92 -13.14
N TRP A 319 13.66 -16.55 -12.29
CA TRP A 319 12.24 -16.56 -12.66
C TRP A 319 11.84 -15.44 -13.63
N SER A 320 12.75 -14.51 -13.92
CA SER A 320 12.59 -13.55 -15.01
C SER A 320 12.63 -14.23 -16.38
N ASP A 321 13.38 -15.33 -16.49
CA ASP A 321 13.50 -16.13 -17.70
C ASP A 321 12.32 -17.12 -17.77
N PRO A 322 11.43 -17.01 -18.77
CA PRO A 322 10.31 -17.93 -18.95
C PRO A 322 10.72 -19.41 -19.02
N ALA A 323 11.94 -19.71 -19.46
CA ALA A 323 12.45 -21.09 -19.56
C ALA A 323 12.91 -21.67 -18.20
N LYS A 324 13.15 -20.82 -17.19
CA LYS A 324 13.71 -21.22 -15.89
C LYS A 324 12.74 -21.05 -14.73
N ARG A 325 11.48 -20.68 -15.01
CA ARG A 325 10.44 -20.46 -14.00
C ARG A 325 9.37 -21.55 -14.03
N PRO A 326 8.76 -21.89 -12.89
CA PRO A 326 7.56 -22.70 -12.88
C PRO A 326 6.41 -21.94 -13.58
N PRO A 327 5.28 -22.61 -13.90
CA PRO A 327 4.05 -21.91 -14.24
C PRO A 327 3.75 -20.85 -13.19
N LEU A 328 3.81 -19.57 -13.59
CA LEU A 328 3.76 -18.43 -12.69
C LEU A 328 2.72 -17.43 -13.18
N ARG A 329 1.95 -16.86 -12.25
CA ARG A 329 1.03 -15.75 -12.47
C ARG A 329 1.27 -14.62 -11.50
N ILE A 330 1.06 -13.39 -11.96
CA ILE A 330 1.09 -12.21 -11.10
C ILE A 330 -0.35 -11.84 -10.80
N ALA A 331 -0.67 -11.73 -9.51
CA ALA A 331 -1.91 -11.19 -9.02
C ALA A 331 -1.82 -9.66 -8.92
N ARG A 332 -2.71 -9.00 -9.65
CA ARG A 332 -2.95 -7.56 -9.62
C ARG A 332 -4.28 -7.30 -8.93
N GLN A 333 -4.30 -6.34 -8.02
CA GLN A 333 -5.52 -5.92 -7.36
C GLN A 333 -6.10 -4.71 -8.08
N LYS A 334 -7.33 -4.86 -8.56
CA LYS A 334 -8.13 -3.75 -9.11
C LYS A 334 -9.07 -3.25 -8.02
N LEU A 335 -9.02 -1.95 -7.72
CA LEU A 335 -9.96 -1.32 -6.80
C LEU A 335 -11.34 -1.18 -7.48
N VAL A 336 -12.37 -1.64 -6.78
CA VAL A 336 -13.78 -1.52 -7.18
C VAL A 336 -14.54 -0.77 -6.09
N PHE A 337 -15.36 0.21 -6.48
CA PHE A 337 -16.18 1.00 -5.57
C PHE A 337 -17.52 0.30 -5.32
N ALA A 338 -18.07 0.45 -4.12
CA ALA A 338 -19.43 0.02 -3.83
C ALA A 338 -20.44 1.09 -4.29
N GLY A 339 -21.45 0.69 -5.07
CA GLY A 339 -22.53 1.58 -5.50
C GLY A 339 -22.05 2.88 -6.14
N ASP A 340 -22.56 4.02 -5.66
CA ASP A 340 -22.27 5.36 -6.18
C ASP A 340 -20.98 5.99 -5.61
N ASP A 341 -20.21 5.26 -4.79
CA ASP A 341 -19.02 5.79 -4.12
C ASP A 341 -17.95 6.29 -5.10
N GLU A 342 -17.91 5.77 -6.34
CA GLU A 342 -17.00 6.25 -7.38
C GLU A 342 -17.28 7.72 -7.76
N HIS A 343 -18.55 8.11 -7.84
CA HIS A 343 -18.93 9.48 -8.15
C HIS A 343 -18.50 10.43 -7.03
N SER A 344 -18.77 10.04 -5.78
CA SER A 344 -18.38 10.76 -4.57
C SER A 344 -16.85 10.92 -4.47
N TRP A 345 -16.10 9.84 -4.72
CA TRP A 345 -14.64 9.83 -4.79
C TRP A 345 -14.10 10.88 -5.79
N ARG A 346 -14.58 10.84 -7.05
CA ARG A 346 -14.15 11.77 -8.10
C ARG A 346 -14.52 13.23 -7.77
N GLY A 347 -15.73 13.46 -7.27
CA GLY A 347 -16.21 14.79 -6.90
C GLY A 347 -15.37 15.45 -5.81
N ARG A 348 -15.02 14.69 -4.77
CA ARG A 348 -14.21 15.20 -3.65
C ARG A 348 -12.76 15.47 -4.04
N ILE A 349 -12.20 14.69 -4.98
CA ILE A 349 -10.87 14.97 -5.56
C ILE A 349 -10.92 16.28 -6.35
N ALA A 350 -11.92 16.46 -7.21
CA ALA A 350 -12.07 17.70 -7.99
C ALA A 350 -12.21 18.93 -7.09
N GLU A 351 -13.03 18.86 -6.04
CA GLU A 351 -13.17 19.93 -5.04
C GLU A 351 -11.83 20.29 -4.39
N ALA A 352 -11.04 19.29 -4.00
CA ALA A 352 -9.73 19.51 -3.39
C ALA A 352 -8.72 20.15 -4.36
N LEU A 353 -8.76 19.79 -5.64
CA LEU A 353 -7.91 20.40 -6.67
C LEU A 353 -8.26 21.88 -6.90
N GLU A 354 -9.55 22.23 -6.91
CA GLU A 354 -10.01 23.60 -7.13
C GLU A 354 -9.81 24.48 -5.89
N ALA A 355 -10.02 23.96 -4.67
CA ALA A 355 -9.83 24.71 -3.44
C ALA A 355 -8.36 25.06 -3.13
N ALA A 356 -7.41 24.41 -3.81
CA ALA A 356 -5.99 24.61 -3.65
C ALA A 356 -5.36 25.53 -4.71
N ARG A 357 -6.15 26.05 -5.65
CA ARG A 357 -5.82 27.20 -6.50
C ARG A 357 -5.97 28.50 -5.71
#